data_AF-A0A7X9J0G8-F1
#
_entry.id   AF-A0A7X9J0G8-F1
#
_cell.length_a   1.000
_cell.length_b   1.000
_cell.length_c   1.000
_cell.angle_alpha   90.00
_cell.angle_beta   90.00
_cell.angle_gamma   90.00
#
_symmetry.space_group_name_H-M   'P 1'
#
loop_
_entity.id
_entity.type
_entity.pdbx_description
1 polymer ?
#
loop_
_entity_poly.entity_id
_entity_poly.type
_entity_poly.pdbx_seq_one_letter_code
_entity_poly.pdbx_strand_id
1 'polypeptide(L)'
;MKKPCLERSWTLLLALAFAAGCGGDDAQEPDADADADAEADVAPDEGTDADAEAETGADADADAEPDGDADGGDGGAWGFDIRIPREDVLDCDGFGEPVSYGDADWLCSFTREDVETVVYLQATPVSCTSSGMSVLPAYDVRGFVSRGGTVVPVEHAVYDWGGNHNNDSFEFDLDELHYRGYHSSFGWGWRCCHSIDCLILTTRAGDPVEDGCTCDRTIPVVCVRVATDGTWPPLVDTFSVCPGDGTCGGG
;
A
#
# COMPACT_ATOMS: atom_id res chain seq x y z
N MET A 1 -15.20 21.79 -43.28
CA MET A 1 -16.34 20.87 -43.37
C MET A 1 -16.41 20.09 -42.06
N LYS A 2 -17.36 20.43 -41.19
CA LYS A 2 -17.56 19.82 -39.87
C LYS A 2 -18.54 18.65 -40.02
N LYS A 3 -18.17 17.45 -39.58
CA LYS A 3 -19.08 16.31 -39.47
C LYS A 3 -19.72 16.34 -38.07
N PRO A 4 -21.05 16.22 -37.93
CA PRO A 4 -21.69 16.06 -36.63
C PRO A 4 -21.58 14.61 -36.15
N CYS A 5 -21.16 14.41 -34.88
CA CYS A 5 -21.28 13.14 -34.19
C CYS A 5 -22.76 12.88 -33.85
N LEU A 6 -23.26 11.72 -34.26
CA LEU A 6 -24.57 11.21 -33.89
C LEU A 6 -24.57 10.81 -32.42
N GLU A 7 -25.43 11.44 -31.63
CA GLU A 7 -25.88 10.94 -30.33
C GLU A 7 -26.67 9.64 -30.53
N ARG A 8 -26.21 8.53 -29.93
CA ARG A 8 -27.01 7.31 -29.78
C ARG A 8 -27.53 7.26 -28.34
N SER A 9 -28.73 7.79 -28.17
CA SER A 9 -29.56 7.59 -26.99
C SER A 9 -29.98 6.11 -26.91
N TRP A 10 -29.44 5.36 -25.96
CA TRP A 10 -29.92 4.02 -25.61
C TRP A 10 -30.84 4.15 -24.39
N THR A 11 -32.13 4.24 -24.66
CA THR A 11 -33.17 4.05 -23.63
C THR A 11 -33.25 2.56 -23.33
N LEU A 12 -32.64 2.11 -22.23
CA LEU A 12 -32.87 0.77 -21.70
C LEU A 12 -34.04 0.82 -20.70
N LEU A 13 -35.18 0.30 -21.13
CA LEU A 13 -36.27 -0.08 -20.23
C LEU A 13 -35.82 -1.31 -19.44
N LEU A 14 -35.58 -1.19 -18.14
CA LEU A 14 -35.48 -2.32 -17.23
C LEU A 14 -36.76 -2.42 -16.40
N ALA A 15 -37.64 -3.33 -16.81
CA ALA A 15 -38.72 -3.81 -15.98
C ALA A 15 -38.25 -5.10 -15.30
N LEU A 16 -38.01 -5.05 -13.99
CA LEU A 16 -37.95 -6.24 -13.15
C LEU A 16 -38.91 -6.09 -11.97
N ALA A 17 -40.04 -6.75 -12.11
CA ALA A 17 -40.85 -7.19 -10.98
C ALA A 17 -40.25 -8.51 -10.49
N PHE A 18 -39.80 -8.59 -9.24
CA PHE A 18 -39.64 -9.87 -8.56
C PHE A 18 -40.10 -9.79 -7.10
N ALA A 19 -41.17 -10.56 -6.90
CA ALA A 19 -41.73 -11.18 -5.71
C ALA A 19 -41.11 -10.87 -4.33
N ALA A 20 -42.00 -10.40 -3.45
CA ALA A 20 -41.90 -10.58 -2.01
C ALA A 20 -41.84 -12.07 -1.65
N GLY A 21 -40.77 -12.47 -0.99
CA GLY A 21 -40.65 -13.76 -0.29
C GLY A 21 -40.36 -13.49 1.19
N CYS A 22 -41.39 -13.62 2.02
CA CYS A 22 -41.26 -13.73 3.47
C CYS A 22 -40.81 -15.15 3.84
N GLY A 23 -39.93 -15.29 4.83
CA GLY A 23 -39.83 -16.53 5.61
C GLY A 23 -38.44 -16.80 6.18
N GLY A 24 -38.35 -16.87 7.51
CA GLY A 24 -37.25 -17.54 8.20
C GLY A 24 -36.76 -16.83 9.46
N ASP A 25 -37.62 -16.68 10.47
CA ASP A 25 -37.20 -16.49 11.85
C ASP A 25 -36.53 -17.78 12.34
N ASP A 26 -35.21 -17.76 12.56
CA ASP A 26 -34.54 -18.76 13.38
C ASP A 26 -33.83 -18.05 14.54
N ALA A 27 -34.48 -18.15 15.70
CA ALA A 27 -33.96 -17.75 16.99
C ALA A 27 -32.80 -18.69 17.37
N GLN A 28 -31.58 -18.16 17.40
CA GLN A 28 -30.45 -18.84 18.00
C GLN A 28 -30.30 -18.37 19.45
N GLU A 29 -30.36 -19.34 20.35
CA GLU A 29 -30.31 -19.18 21.80
C GLU A 29 -28.94 -18.62 22.27
N PRO A 30 -28.91 -17.85 23.37
CA PRO A 30 -27.67 -17.38 23.97
C PRO A 30 -27.06 -18.47 24.85
N ASP A 31 -25.96 -19.08 24.39
CA ASP A 31 -25.10 -19.90 25.24
C ASP A 31 -24.30 -18.97 26.17
N ALA A 32 -24.63 -19.10 27.46
CA ALA A 32 -23.96 -18.49 28.58
C ALA A 32 -22.74 -19.34 28.96
N ASP A 33 -21.54 -18.78 28.79
CA ASP A 33 -20.36 -19.28 29.48
C ASP A 33 -19.80 -18.19 30.38
N ALA A 34 -19.96 -18.45 31.68
CA ALA A 34 -19.42 -17.71 32.79
C ALA A 34 -18.04 -18.26 33.13
N ASP A 35 -17.01 -17.41 33.14
CA ASP A 35 -15.74 -17.66 33.81
C ASP A 35 -15.21 -16.29 34.27
N ALA A 36 -15.46 -15.92 35.53
CA ALA A 36 -14.64 -16.23 36.71
C ALA A 36 -13.47 -15.24 36.86
N ASP A 37 -13.78 -14.18 37.62
CA ASP A 37 -12.86 -13.20 38.18
C ASP A 37 -11.74 -13.88 38.99
N ALA A 38 -10.49 -13.53 38.69
CA ALA A 38 -9.36 -13.76 39.57
C ALA A 38 -8.45 -12.53 39.57
N GLU A 39 -8.81 -11.58 40.41
CA GLU A 39 -7.99 -10.46 40.84
C GLU A 39 -6.68 -10.98 41.47
N ALA A 40 -5.54 -10.59 40.90
CA ALA A 40 -4.23 -10.80 41.50
C ALA A 40 -3.65 -9.45 41.94
N ASP A 41 -3.87 -9.13 43.22
CA ASP A 41 -3.21 -8.06 43.95
C ASP A 41 -1.69 -8.30 43.95
N VAL A 42 -0.93 -7.47 43.23
CA VAL A 42 0.52 -7.37 43.38
C VAL A 42 0.86 -6.05 44.07
N ALA A 43 1.40 -6.20 45.28
CA ALA A 43 1.84 -5.17 46.20
C ALA A 43 2.98 -4.29 45.62
N PRO A 44 3.21 -3.09 46.21
CA PRO A 44 4.11 -2.09 45.66
C PRO A 44 5.58 -2.30 46.05
N ASP A 45 6.45 -1.78 45.18
CA ASP A 45 7.64 -0.95 45.42
C ASP A 45 8.43 -1.17 46.72
N GLU A 46 9.73 -1.49 46.60
CA GLU A 46 10.85 -0.78 47.26
C GLU A 46 12.20 -1.23 46.67
N GLY A 47 13.07 -0.28 46.33
CA GLY A 47 14.48 -0.53 46.00
C GLY A 47 15.16 0.62 45.24
N THR A 48 15.42 1.75 45.91
CA THR A 48 16.75 2.22 46.36
C THR A 48 17.78 2.57 45.26
N ASP A 49 18.06 3.87 45.19
CA ASP A 49 19.38 4.53 45.17
C ASP A 49 20.51 3.96 44.30
N ALA A 50 21.05 4.78 43.38
CA ALA A 50 22.36 5.41 43.60
C ALA A 50 22.78 6.29 42.41
N ASP A 51 23.35 7.43 42.77
CA ASP A 51 24.03 8.41 41.94
C ASP A 51 25.14 7.81 41.05
N ALA A 52 25.23 8.31 39.81
CA ALA A 52 26.49 8.35 39.07
C ALA A 52 26.50 9.53 38.09
N GLU A 53 26.91 10.67 38.61
CA GLU A 53 27.49 11.79 37.88
C GLU A 53 28.66 11.30 37.00
N ALA A 54 28.57 11.51 35.69
CA ALA A 54 29.72 11.42 34.79
C ALA A 54 29.57 12.41 33.63
N GLU A 55 29.81 13.67 33.95
CA GLU A 55 30.20 14.72 33.02
C GLU A 55 31.52 14.32 32.33
N THR A 56 31.45 13.91 31.06
CA THR A 56 32.60 13.95 30.16
C THR A 56 32.21 14.61 28.86
N GLY A 57 32.58 15.88 28.77
CA GLY A 57 32.52 16.65 27.53
C GLY A 57 33.42 16.06 26.46
N ALA A 58 32.90 16.05 25.25
CA ALA A 58 33.67 16.16 24.03
C ALA A 58 32.79 16.89 23.01
N ASP A 59 32.93 18.22 22.99
CA ASP A 59 32.56 19.04 21.86
C ASP A 59 33.33 18.53 20.63
N ALA A 60 32.65 17.75 19.80
CA ALA A 60 33.10 17.45 18.46
C ALA A 60 32.12 18.11 17.50
N ASP A 61 32.38 19.39 17.25
CA ASP A 61 31.90 20.13 16.08
C ASP A 61 32.21 19.30 14.82
N ALA A 62 31.21 18.59 14.33
CA ALA A 62 31.16 18.06 12.98
C ALA A 62 29.84 18.52 12.35
N ASP A 63 29.64 19.83 12.34
CA ASP A 63 28.73 20.52 11.43
C ASP A 63 29.22 20.29 9.99
N ALA A 64 28.83 19.15 9.45
CA ALA A 64 28.74 18.93 8.03
C ALA A 64 27.52 18.05 7.82
N GLU A 65 26.34 18.62 8.09
CA GLU A 65 25.11 18.22 7.40
C GLU A 65 25.44 18.30 5.90
N PRO A 66 25.50 17.18 5.16
CA PRO A 66 25.41 17.29 3.73
C PRO A 66 23.95 17.68 3.45
N ASP A 67 23.68 18.98 3.43
CA ASP A 67 22.60 19.59 2.63
C ASP A 67 22.93 19.40 1.13
N GLY A 68 23.27 18.16 0.78
CA GLY A 68 23.18 17.66 -0.57
C GLY A 68 21.71 17.42 -0.84
N ASP A 69 20.94 18.52 -0.92
CA ASP A 69 19.89 18.63 -1.92
C ASP A 69 20.57 18.18 -3.22
N ALA A 70 20.43 16.88 -3.53
CA ALA A 70 20.84 16.35 -4.80
C ALA A 70 19.97 17.07 -5.82
N ASP A 71 20.51 18.18 -6.33
CA ASP A 71 19.91 19.07 -7.29
C ASP A 71 19.22 18.23 -8.37
N GLY A 72 17.90 18.39 -8.41
CA GLY A 72 16.95 17.57 -9.16
C GLY A 72 17.43 17.25 -10.56
N GLY A 73 17.48 15.95 -10.84
CA GLY A 73 17.63 15.44 -12.19
C GLY A 73 16.36 15.72 -12.97
N ASP A 74 16.36 16.81 -13.74
CA ASP A 74 15.46 17.14 -14.86
C ASP A 74 13.99 16.64 -14.80
N GLY A 75 13.38 16.53 -13.62
CA GLY A 75 12.04 15.94 -13.46
C GLY A 75 11.89 14.51 -14.00
N GLY A 76 12.98 13.80 -14.33
CA GLY A 76 12.95 12.49 -14.97
C GLY A 76 12.08 12.41 -16.24
N ALA A 77 11.83 11.20 -16.73
CA ALA A 77 11.03 10.98 -17.94
C ALA A 77 9.55 11.40 -17.80
N TRP A 78 9.07 11.62 -16.57
CA TRP A 78 7.65 11.79 -16.25
C TRP A 78 7.30 13.11 -15.60
N GLY A 79 8.27 13.99 -15.35
CA GLY A 79 8.08 15.33 -14.79
C GLY A 79 8.08 15.41 -13.26
N PHE A 80 8.45 14.34 -12.54
CA PHE A 80 8.68 14.33 -11.10
C PHE A 80 10.05 13.73 -10.77
N ASP A 81 10.66 14.21 -9.68
CA ASP A 81 11.90 13.68 -9.16
C ASP A 81 11.64 12.39 -8.37
N ILE A 82 12.44 11.35 -8.63
CA ILE A 82 12.45 10.12 -7.85
C ILE A 82 13.55 10.26 -6.80
N ARG A 83 13.20 10.16 -5.51
CA ARG A 83 14.21 10.22 -4.44
C ARG A 83 15.03 8.94 -4.39
N ILE A 84 16.21 9.04 -3.80
CA ILE A 84 17.01 7.86 -3.42
C ILE A 84 16.41 7.33 -2.10
N PRO A 85 15.89 6.09 -2.06
CA PRO A 85 15.38 5.46 -0.85
C PRO A 85 16.46 5.37 0.24
N ARG A 86 16.08 5.63 1.49
CA ARG A 86 16.95 5.59 2.66
C ARG A 86 16.56 4.44 3.59
N GLU A 87 17.42 4.15 4.55
CA GLU A 87 17.09 3.31 5.71
C GLU A 87 16.87 4.19 6.94
N ASP A 88 15.81 3.90 7.67
CA ASP A 88 15.46 4.54 8.93
C ASP A 88 15.48 3.50 10.06
N VAL A 89 15.99 3.91 11.21
CA VAL A 89 16.01 3.06 12.42
C VAL A 89 14.81 3.46 13.28
N LEU A 90 13.89 2.52 13.46
CA LEU A 90 12.69 2.71 14.26
C LEU A 90 12.81 2.02 15.61
N ASP A 91 12.39 2.71 16.67
CA ASP A 91 12.16 2.06 17.96
C ASP A 91 10.78 1.39 17.94
N CYS A 92 10.77 0.06 18.00
CA CYS A 92 9.58 -0.75 17.88
C CYS A 92 9.22 -1.34 19.24
N ASP A 93 8.17 -0.79 19.86
CA ASP A 93 7.71 -1.20 21.18
C ASP A 93 7.63 -2.73 21.31
N GLY A 94 8.32 -3.26 22.34
CA GLY A 94 8.29 -4.68 22.70
C GLY A 94 9.34 -5.56 22.03
N PHE A 95 10.25 -5.03 21.21
CA PHE A 95 11.32 -5.82 20.56
C PHE A 95 12.73 -5.65 21.15
N GLY A 96 12.88 -4.79 22.16
CA GLY A 96 14.11 -4.66 22.95
C GLY A 96 15.28 -3.98 22.24
N GLU A 97 15.32 -4.02 20.91
CA GLU A 97 16.30 -3.35 20.07
C GLU A 97 15.60 -2.61 18.91
N PRO A 98 16.10 -1.42 18.50
CA PRO A 98 15.60 -0.73 17.32
C PRO A 98 15.73 -1.59 16.04
N VAL A 99 14.77 -1.43 15.13
CA VAL A 99 14.68 -2.19 13.87
C VAL A 99 14.90 -1.25 12.70
N SER A 100 15.75 -1.66 11.74
CA SER A 100 15.96 -0.91 10.50
C SER A 100 14.88 -1.24 9.48
N TYR A 101 14.25 -0.21 8.92
CA TYR A 101 13.34 -0.31 7.78
C TYR A 101 13.79 0.61 6.66
N GLY A 102 13.77 0.10 5.43
CA GLY A 102 14.02 0.93 4.25
C GLY A 102 12.72 1.58 3.75
N ASP A 103 12.87 2.75 3.15
CA ASP A 103 11.85 3.36 2.30
C ASP A 103 11.28 2.34 1.28
N ALA A 104 9.97 2.31 1.12
CA ALA A 104 9.25 1.40 0.23
C ALA A 104 8.70 2.16 -0.99
N ASP A 105 9.61 2.77 -1.74
CA ASP A 105 9.26 3.59 -2.90
C ASP A 105 8.84 2.75 -4.11
N TRP A 106 7.71 3.09 -4.73
CA TRP A 106 7.11 2.36 -5.84
C TRP A 106 6.94 3.23 -7.07
N LEU A 107 7.36 2.72 -8.22
CA LEU A 107 7.09 3.30 -9.52
C LEU A 107 6.19 2.35 -10.31
N CYS A 108 5.00 2.81 -10.66
CA CYS A 108 3.97 2.01 -11.31
C CYS A 108 3.51 2.65 -12.63
N SER A 109 3.25 1.85 -13.65
CA SER A 109 2.60 2.32 -14.89
C SER A 109 1.38 1.48 -15.23
N PHE A 110 0.32 2.13 -15.69
CA PHE A 110 -0.86 1.49 -16.26
C PHE A 110 -1.43 2.35 -17.39
N THR A 111 -2.27 1.76 -18.24
CA THR A 111 -2.97 2.47 -19.31
C THR A 111 -4.47 2.36 -19.12
N ARG A 112 -5.17 3.50 -19.20
CA ARG A 112 -6.63 3.55 -19.19
C ARG A 112 -7.11 4.59 -20.18
N GLU A 113 -8.13 4.24 -20.98
CA GLU A 113 -8.67 5.13 -22.03
C GLU A 113 -7.58 5.63 -23.00
N ASP A 114 -6.65 4.76 -23.38
CA ASP A 114 -5.48 5.07 -24.23
C ASP A 114 -4.54 6.14 -23.67
N VAL A 115 -4.60 6.42 -22.36
CA VAL A 115 -3.70 7.33 -21.66
C VAL A 115 -2.80 6.53 -20.71
N GLU A 116 -1.50 6.57 -20.97
CA GLU A 116 -0.49 6.09 -20.04
C GLU A 116 -0.48 6.98 -18.80
N THR A 117 -0.51 6.32 -17.64
CA THR A 117 -0.43 6.94 -16.33
C THR A 117 0.73 6.31 -15.57
N VAL A 118 1.64 7.14 -15.08
CA VAL A 118 2.77 6.71 -14.24
C VAL A 118 2.60 7.29 -12.85
N VAL A 119 2.62 6.43 -11.85
CA VAL A 119 2.48 6.77 -10.44
C VAL A 119 3.82 6.53 -9.76
N TYR A 120 4.24 7.49 -8.95
CA TYR A 120 5.36 7.33 -8.03
C TYR A 120 4.86 7.54 -6.61
N LEU A 121 5.11 6.56 -5.75
CA LEU A 121 4.76 6.58 -4.34
C LEU A 121 6.05 6.55 -3.51
N GLN A 122 6.16 7.49 -2.57
CA GLN A 122 7.22 7.59 -1.58
C GLN A 122 6.67 7.10 -0.25
N ALA A 123 7.03 5.90 0.18
CA ALA A 123 6.60 5.36 1.47
C ALA A 123 7.77 5.39 2.45
N THR A 124 7.70 6.29 3.43
CA THR A 124 8.72 6.44 4.48
C THR A 124 8.26 5.75 5.75
N PRO A 125 9.03 4.81 6.32
CA PRO A 125 8.63 4.13 7.55
C PRO A 125 8.64 5.13 8.71
N VAL A 126 7.53 5.24 9.43
CA VAL A 126 7.37 6.24 10.52
C VAL A 126 7.11 5.62 11.88
N SER A 127 6.64 4.38 11.91
CA SER A 127 6.45 3.61 13.13
C SER A 127 6.41 2.13 12.81
N CYS A 128 6.30 1.30 13.84
CA CYS A 128 6.23 -0.14 13.70
C CYS A 128 5.38 -0.72 14.82
N THR A 129 4.63 -1.78 14.50
CA THR A 129 3.76 -2.48 15.45
C THR A 129 4.13 -3.95 15.54
N SER A 130 4.11 -4.49 16.76
CA SER A 130 4.21 -5.94 17.00
C SER A 130 2.92 -6.65 16.58
N SER A 131 3.05 -7.66 15.73
CA SER A 131 1.97 -8.60 15.36
C SER A 131 2.08 -9.95 16.09
N GLY A 132 2.88 -10.01 17.16
CA GLY A 132 3.20 -11.23 17.91
C GLY A 132 4.24 -12.13 17.22
N MET A 133 4.15 -12.34 15.91
CA MET A 133 5.12 -13.13 15.14
C MET A 133 6.14 -12.29 14.35
N SER A 134 5.87 -11.00 14.16
CA SER A 134 6.73 -10.08 13.41
C SER A 134 6.54 -8.64 13.84
N VAL A 135 7.53 -7.80 13.55
CA VAL A 135 7.40 -6.34 13.59
C VAL A 135 7.00 -5.86 12.21
N LEU A 136 5.92 -5.10 12.13
CA LEU A 136 5.41 -4.58 10.87
C LEU A 136 5.56 -3.06 10.83
N PRO A 137 6.23 -2.49 9.82
CA PRO A 137 6.35 -1.05 9.68
C PRO A 137 5.01 -0.44 9.22
N ALA A 138 4.74 0.78 9.68
CA ALA A 138 3.74 1.67 9.12
C ALA A 138 4.45 2.83 8.42
N TYR A 139 3.86 3.32 7.33
CA TYR A 139 4.49 4.28 6.44
C TYR A 139 3.68 5.58 6.34
N ASP A 140 4.38 6.71 6.31
CA ASP A 140 3.85 7.96 5.74
C ASP A 140 4.07 7.93 4.23
N VAL A 141 3.03 8.23 3.46
CA VAL A 141 3.05 8.07 2.01
C VAL A 141 2.74 9.37 1.31
N ARG A 142 3.60 9.73 0.37
CA ARG A 142 3.36 10.81 -0.61
C ARG A 142 3.37 10.22 -1.99
N GLY A 143 2.70 10.85 -2.94
CA GLY A 143 2.75 10.35 -4.31
C GLY A 143 2.48 11.39 -5.36
N PHE A 144 2.88 11.05 -6.57
CA PHE A 144 2.79 11.86 -7.76
C PHE A 144 2.28 11.01 -8.91
N VAL A 145 1.43 11.58 -9.75
CA VAL A 145 0.94 10.98 -10.98
C VAL A 145 1.39 11.84 -12.15
N SER A 146 2.01 11.22 -13.15
CA SER A 146 2.20 11.78 -14.48
C SER A 146 1.16 11.20 -15.44
N ARG A 147 0.33 12.06 -16.01
CA ARG A 147 -0.70 11.69 -16.98
C ARG A 147 -0.77 12.73 -18.09
N GLY A 148 -0.51 12.32 -19.32
CA GLY A 148 -0.51 13.23 -20.48
C GLY A 148 0.50 14.38 -20.36
N GLY A 149 1.66 14.13 -19.73
CA GLY A 149 2.71 15.13 -19.51
C GLY A 149 2.41 16.16 -18.42
N THR A 150 1.31 15.99 -17.67
CA THR A 150 1.02 16.80 -16.48
C THR A 150 1.31 15.98 -15.24
N VAL A 151 1.98 16.58 -14.26
CA VAL A 151 2.23 15.98 -12.96
C VAL A 151 1.31 16.59 -11.92
N VAL A 152 0.65 15.73 -11.15
CA VAL A 152 -0.20 16.12 -10.02
C VAL A 152 0.15 15.28 -8.79
N PRO A 153 0.12 15.86 -7.58
CA PRO A 153 0.18 15.05 -6.36
C PRO A 153 -1.07 14.16 -6.26
N VAL A 154 -0.91 12.95 -5.73
CA VAL A 154 -2.06 12.08 -5.40
C VAL A 154 -2.60 12.42 -4.02
N GLU A 155 -3.90 12.20 -3.81
CA GLU A 155 -4.53 12.37 -2.51
C GLU A 155 -4.64 11.01 -1.80
N HIS A 156 -4.67 11.02 -0.46
CA HIS A 156 -4.90 9.84 0.37
C HIS A 156 -4.02 8.62 0.03
N ALA A 157 -2.74 8.85 -0.27
CA ALA A 157 -1.80 7.77 -0.50
C ALA A 157 -1.61 6.94 0.77
N VAL A 158 -1.71 5.61 0.65
CA VAL A 158 -1.46 4.65 1.73
C VAL A 158 -0.63 3.51 1.17
N TYR A 159 0.23 2.93 2.00
CA TYR A 159 1.01 1.74 1.69
C TYR A 159 0.92 0.78 2.87
N ASP A 160 0.57 -0.47 2.58
CA ASP A 160 0.53 -1.57 3.53
C ASP A 160 1.62 -2.57 3.14
N TRP A 161 2.48 -2.93 4.08
CA TRP A 161 3.57 -3.90 3.90
C TRP A 161 3.07 -5.33 3.59
N GLY A 162 1.81 -5.65 3.87
CA GLY A 162 1.26 -6.97 3.61
C GLY A 162 1.70 -8.05 4.60
N GLY A 163 2.08 -7.64 5.81
CA GLY A 163 2.47 -8.54 6.90
C GLY A 163 3.75 -9.35 6.61
N ASN A 164 3.90 -10.49 7.29
CA ASN A 164 5.09 -11.35 7.18
C ASN A 164 5.23 -12.08 5.81
N HIS A 165 4.22 -11.97 4.95
CA HIS A 165 4.27 -12.52 3.60
C HIS A 165 4.63 -11.48 2.54
N ASN A 166 4.76 -10.22 2.93
CA ASN A 166 5.00 -9.08 2.05
C ASN A 166 4.00 -9.01 0.89
N ASN A 167 2.73 -9.31 1.17
CA ASN A 167 1.64 -9.15 0.20
C ASN A 167 1.20 -7.69 0.17
N ASP A 168 2.16 -6.83 -0.13
CA ASP A 168 2.02 -5.41 0.02
C ASP A 168 0.99 -4.82 -0.94
N SER A 169 0.47 -3.66 -0.58
CA SER A 169 -0.55 -2.97 -1.34
C SER A 169 -0.38 -1.47 -1.21
N PHE A 170 -0.84 -0.73 -2.20
CA PHE A 170 -0.97 0.72 -2.08
C PHE A 170 -2.38 1.15 -2.44
N GLU A 171 -2.76 2.30 -1.92
CA GLU A 171 -4.02 2.97 -2.23
C GLU A 171 -3.76 4.45 -2.49
N PHE A 172 -4.52 5.07 -3.38
CA PHE A 172 -4.53 6.52 -3.57
C PHE A 172 -5.80 6.96 -4.30
N ASP A 173 -6.14 8.24 -4.15
CA ASP A 173 -7.22 8.88 -4.90
C ASP A 173 -6.65 9.66 -6.09
N LEU A 174 -7.28 9.48 -7.25
CA LEU A 174 -7.00 10.24 -8.47
C LEU A 174 -8.32 10.49 -9.21
N ASP A 175 -8.58 11.75 -9.53
CA ASP A 175 -9.88 12.22 -10.02
C ASP A 175 -11.02 11.83 -9.03
N GLU A 176 -12.10 11.23 -9.51
CA GLU A 176 -13.25 10.79 -8.70
C GLU A 176 -13.14 9.33 -8.22
N LEU A 177 -11.97 8.71 -8.41
CA LEU A 177 -11.75 7.30 -8.18
C LEU A 177 -10.70 7.05 -7.10
N HIS A 178 -10.90 5.95 -6.41
CA HIS A 178 -9.95 5.36 -5.50
C HIS A 178 -9.30 4.17 -6.19
N TYR A 179 -7.97 4.15 -6.22
CA TYR A 179 -7.16 3.12 -6.85
C TYR A 179 -6.47 2.31 -5.76
N ARG A 180 -6.63 0.99 -5.81
CA ARG A 180 -5.89 0.06 -4.97
C ARG A 180 -5.02 -0.83 -5.82
N GLY A 181 -3.70 -0.74 -5.63
CA GLY A 181 -2.72 -1.67 -6.20
C GLY A 181 -2.57 -2.90 -5.34
N TYR A 182 -2.63 -4.08 -5.97
CA TYR A 182 -2.46 -5.35 -5.28
C TYR A 182 -1.82 -6.43 -6.16
N HIS A 183 -1.68 -7.63 -5.60
CA HIS A 183 -1.17 -8.82 -6.28
C HIS A 183 -2.35 -9.63 -6.83
N SER A 184 -2.34 -9.88 -8.13
CA SER A 184 -3.36 -10.68 -8.82
C SER A 184 -3.17 -12.18 -8.65
N SER A 185 -2.01 -12.61 -8.14
CA SER A 185 -1.71 -14.02 -7.97
C SER A 185 -0.88 -14.31 -6.72
N PHE A 186 -1.23 -15.41 -6.03
CA PHE A 186 -0.57 -15.86 -4.81
C PHE A 186 -0.13 -17.31 -4.91
N GLY A 187 1.14 -17.55 -4.59
CA GLY A 187 1.72 -18.88 -4.56
C GLY A 187 1.44 -19.62 -3.24
N TRP A 188 2.19 -20.72 -3.05
CA TRP A 188 2.11 -21.52 -1.84
C TRP A 188 2.38 -20.68 -0.57
N GLY A 189 1.52 -20.85 0.43
CA GLY A 189 1.64 -20.13 1.70
C GLY A 189 1.17 -18.67 1.64
N TRP A 190 0.36 -18.30 0.64
CA TRP A 190 -0.17 -16.95 0.48
C TRP A 190 0.93 -15.89 0.34
N ARG A 191 1.92 -16.19 -0.50
CA ARG A 191 3.02 -15.27 -0.82
C ARG A 191 2.86 -14.79 -2.26
N CYS A 192 2.95 -13.49 -2.48
CA CYS A 192 3.07 -12.94 -3.82
C CYS A 192 4.35 -13.50 -4.51
N CYS A 193 4.26 -13.76 -5.82
CA CYS A 193 5.43 -14.16 -6.62
C CYS A 193 5.92 -13.04 -7.55
N HIS A 194 5.08 -12.02 -7.72
CA HIS A 194 5.33 -10.86 -8.54
C HIS A 194 5.18 -9.60 -7.68
N SER A 195 5.71 -8.49 -8.17
CA SER A 195 5.37 -7.17 -7.64
C SER A 195 3.89 -6.88 -7.87
N ILE A 196 3.37 -5.81 -7.25
CA ILE A 196 2.01 -5.32 -7.47
C ILE A 196 1.73 -5.22 -8.98
N ASP A 197 0.71 -5.95 -9.44
CA ASP A 197 0.49 -6.22 -10.85
C ASP A 197 -0.98 -6.07 -11.29
N CYS A 198 -1.87 -5.69 -10.37
CA CYS A 198 -3.26 -5.35 -10.70
C CYS A 198 -3.76 -4.12 -9.94
N LEU A 199 -4.84 -3.53 -10.48
CA LEU A 199 -5.55 -2.41 -9.86
C LEU A 199 -7.02 -2.76 -9.63
N ILE A 200 -7.54 -2.37 -8.48
CA ILE A 200 -8.97 -2.34 -8.16
C ILE A 200 -9.39 -0.88 -8.11
N LEU A 201 -10.45 -0.52 -8.85
CA LEU A 201 -10.98 0.82 -8.91
C LEU A 201 -12.34 0.85 -8.23
N THR A 202 -12.49 1.77 -7.30
CA THR A 202 -13.76 2.09 -6.65
C THR A 202 -14.08 3.57 -6.77
N THR A 203 -15.34 3.95 -6.58
CA THR A 203 -15.68 5.34 -6.30
C THR A 203 -15.12 5.73 -4.93
N ARG A 204 -14.99 7.02 -4.63
CA ARG A 204 -14.63 7.48 -3.27
C ARG A 204 -15.63 7.04 -2.19
N ALA A 205 -16.85 6.63 -2.57
CA ALA A 205 -17.84 6.06 -1.66
C ALA A 205 -17.65 4.54 -1.43
N GLY A 206 -16.70 3.91 -2.13
CA GLY A 206 -16.40 2.49 -2.05
C GLY A 206 -17.17 1.62 -3.04
N ASP A 207 -17.94 2.20 -3.97
CA ASP A 207 -18.66 1.41 -4.97
C ASP A 207 -17.68 0.82 -6.00
N PRO A 208 -17.77 -0.47 -6.36
CA PRO A 208 -16.88 -1.07 -7.34
C PRO A 208 -17.11 -0.46 -8.73
N VAL A 209 -16.01 -0.06 -9.38
CA VAL A 209 -16.00 0.42 -10.76
C VAL A 209 -15.39 -0.64 -11.67
N GLU A 210 -14.22 -1.15 -11.31
CA GLU A 210 -13.53 -2.18 -12.08
C GLU A 210 -12.59 -3.00 -11.17
N ASP A 211 -12.56 -4.31 -11.37
CA ASP A 211 -11.64 -5.22 -10.68
C ASP A 211 -10.64 -5.79 -11.70
N GLY A 212 -9.49 -5.13 -11.78
CA GLY A 212 -8.36 -5.56 -12.60
C GLY A 212 -7.52 -6.67 -11.95
N CYS A 213 -7.85 -7.13 -10.75
CA CYS A 213 -7.15 -8.22 -10.06
C CYS A 213 -7.71 -9.60 -10.36
N THR A 214 -8.69 -9.68 -11.25
CA THR A 214 -9.10 -10.94 -11.87
C THR A 214 -7.97 -11.51 -12.74
N CYS A 215 -8.06 -12.79 -13.08
CA CYS A 215 -7.05 -13.48 -13.88
C CYS A 215 -6.88 -12.91 -15.30
N ASP A 216 -7.88 -12.19 -15.79
CA ASP A 216 -7.84 -11.51 -17.09
C ASP A 216 -7.05 -10.20 -17.03
N ARG A 217 -6.72 -9.70 -15.82
CA ARG A 217 -6.00 -8.44 -15.57
C ARG A 217 -6.47 -7.30 -16.46
N THR A 218 -7.75 -6.94 -16.34
CA THR A 218 -8.38 -5.94 -17.24
C THR A 218 -7.73 -4.56 -17.17
N ILE A 219 -7.08 -4.25 -16.04
CA ILE A 219 -6.23 -3.08 -15.85
C ILE A 219 -4.83 -3.58 -15.43
N PRO A 220 -3.98 -4.00 -16.38
CA PRO A 220 -2.64 -4.43 -16.05
C PRO A 220 -1.84 -3.23 -15.57
N VAL A 221 -1.23 -3.36 -14.39
CA VAL A 221 -0.25 -2.42 -13.87
C VAL A 221 1.09 -3.12 -13.80
N VAL A 222 2.15 -2.35 -14.04
CA VAL A 222 3.52 -2.79 -13.83
C VAL A 222 4.10 -1.91 -12.75
N CYS A 223 4.38 -2.49 -11.58
CA CYS A 223 5.05 -1.81 -10.49
C CYS A 223 6.45 -2.37 -10.26
N VAL A 224 7.39 -1.48 -9.99
CA VAL A 224 8.75 -1.82 -9.56
C VAL A 224 9.09 -1.01 -8.31
N ARG A 225 9.86 -1.61 -7.41
CA ARG A 225 10.41 -0.89 -6.27
C ARG A 225 11.63 -0.08 -6.73
N VAL A 226 11.75 1.16 -6.27
CA VAL A 226 12.96 1.95 -6.46
C VAL A 226 14.06 1.36 -5.59
N ALA A 227 15.23 1.08 -6.18
CA ALA A 227 16.36 0.52 -5.47
C ALA A 227 17.02 1.58 -4.57
N THR A 228 17.80 1.14 -3.58
CA THR A 228 18.47 2.03 -2.59
C THR A 228 19.53 2.96 -3.21
N ASP A 229 19.93 2.73 -4.46
CA ASP A 229 20.79 3.64 -5.23
C ASP A 229 20.00 4.61 -6.12
N GLY A 230 18.67 4.63 -5.99
CA GLY A 230 17.75 5.45 -6.78
C GLY A 230 17.45 4.90 -8.18
N THR A 231 17.99 3.74 -8.56
CA THR A 231 17.69 3.13 -9.86
C THR A 231 16.39 2.32 -9.83
N TRP A 232 15.82 2.06 -11.00
CA TRP A 232 14.65 1.17 -11.13
C TRP A 232 14.74 0.33 -12.41
N PRO A 233 14.22 -0.91 -12.41
CA PRO A 233 14.08 -1.71 -13.61
C PRO A 233 13.13 -1.06 -14.64
N PRO A 234 13.20 -1.44 -15.93
CA PRO A 234 12.20 -1.05 -16.91
C PRO A 234 10.79 -1.47 -16.47
N LEU A 235 9.81 -0.60 -16.71
CA LEU A 235 8.38 -0.89 -16.50
C LEU A 235 7.85 -1.80 -17.62
N VAL A 236 8.20 -3.09 -17.54
CA VAL A 236 7.75 -4.12 -18.48
C VAL A 236 6.87 -5.13 -17.74
N ASP A 237 5.72 -5.43 -18.32
CA ASP A 237 4.82 -6.45 -17.76
C ASP A 237 5.44 -7.85 -17.94
N THR A 238 5.87 -8.44 -16.83
CA THR A 238 6.41 -9.80 -16.76
C THR A 238 5.49 -10.75 -16.01
N PHE A 239 4.21 -10.39 -15.84
CA PHE A 239 3.27 -11.18 -15.07
C PHE A 239 3.18 -12.62 -15.57
N SER A 240 3.10 -13.53 -14.61
CA SER A 240 2.67 -14.91 -14.81
C SER A 240 1.89 -15.36 -13.59
N VAL A 241 0.99 -16.32 -13.76
CA VAL A 241 0.29 -16.91 -12.60
C VAL A 241 1.33 -17.61 -11.70
N CYS A 242 1.28 -17.33 -10.40
CA CYS A 242 2.08 -17.99 -9.39
C CYS A 242 1.91 -19.52 -9.44
N PRO A 243 3.01 -20.29 -9.36
CA PRO A 243 2.90 -21.72 -9.16
C PRO A 243 2.10 -22.06 -7.89
N GLY A 244 1.03 -22.84 -8.06
CA GLY A 244 0.15 -23.24 -6.95
C GLY A 244 -1.01 -22.29 -6.68
N ASP A 245 -1.14 -21.21 -7.44
CA ASP A 245 -2.34 -20.39 -7.40
C ASP A 245 -3.52 -21.15 -8.01
N GLY A 246 -4.54 -21.43 -7.19
CA GLY A 246 -5.77 -22.10 -7.63
C GLY A 246 -6.86 -21.12 -8.07
N THR A 247 -6.65 -19.81 -7.89
CA THR A 247 -7.62 -18.78 -8.22
C THR A 247 -7.52 -18.37 -9.68
N CYS A 248 -6.31 -18.44 -10.25
CA CYS A 248 -6.05 -18.20 -11.66
C CYS A 248 -5.50 -19.44 -12.36
N GLY A 249 -6.18 -19.91 -13.41
CA GLY A 249 -5.75 -21.09 -14.18
C GLY A 249 -6.58 -22.37 -14.00
N GLY A 250 -7.75 -22.30 -13.36
CA GLY A 250 -8.74 -23.38 -13.33
C GLY A 250 -9.67 -23.36 -14.55
N GLY A 251 -9.13 -23.54 -15.75
CA GLY A 251 -9.88 -23.79 -17.00
C GLY A 251 -9.76 -25.24 -17.45
#